data_AF-A0A8B6UR81-F1
#
_entry.id   AF-A0A8B6UR81-F1
#
_cell.length_a   1.000
_cell.length_b   1.000
_cell.length_c   1.000
_cell.angle_alpha   90.00
_cell.angle_beta   90.00
_cell.angle_gamma   90.00
#
_symmetry.space_group_name_H-M   'P 1'
#
loop_
_entity.id
_entity.type
_entity.pdbx_description
1 polymer ?
#
loop_
_entity_poly.entity_id
_entity_poly.type
_entity_poly.pdbx_seq_one_letter_code
_entity_poly.pdbx_strand_id
1 'polypeptide(L)'
;MSHHGNDMRVDFLEALKEISTLMSIAYEQLGPVPDDHALAQAGLENGAEIVLDYVDHNEAGVAFEHLLYMINEPPLIVSDECMNVLARIAKTLQIPATGEIRDRPRF
;
A
#
# COMPACT_ATOMS: atom_id res chain seq x y z
N MET A 1 -7.95 -27.42 5.13
CA MET A 1 -6.57 -27.02 5.49
C MET A 1 -6.32 -25.69 4.80
N SER A 2 -6.03 -24.66 5.58
CA SER A 2 -6.15 -23.25 5.21
C SER A 2 -5.01 -22.81 4.30
N HIS A 3 -5.26 -22.76 2.99
CA HIS A 3 -4.31 -22.24 1.98
C HIS A 3 -4.24 -20.70 1.92
N HIS A 4 -5.19 -19.99 2.53
CA HIS A 4 -5.39 -18.54 2.37
C HIS A 4 -4.25 -17.64 2.86
N GLY A 5 -3.41 -18.07 3.82
CA GLY A 5 -2.38 -17.22 4.41
C GLY A 5 -1.14 -17.00 3.53
N ASN A 6 -0.75 -18.02 2.75
CA ASN A 6 0.40 -17.90 1.83
C ASN A 6 0.05 -17.09 0.59
N ASP A 7 -1.18 -17.22 0.10
CA ASP A 7 -1.64 -16.50 -1.09
C ASP A 7 -1.73 -14.99 -0.84
N MET A 8 -2.14 -14.58 0.37
CA MET A 8 -2.28 -13.16 0.70
C MET A 8 -0.93 -12.43 0.79
N ARG A 9 0.08 -13.02 1.47
CA ARG A 9 1.41 -12.40 1.54
C ARG A 9 2.03 -12.26 0.14
N VAL A 10 1.79 -13.24 -0.74
CA VAL A 10 2.23 -13.18 -2.14
C VAL A 10 1.57 -12.00 -2.88
N ASP A 11 0.27 -11.79 -2.72
CA ASP A 11 -0.42 -10.63 -3.30
C ASP A 11 0.17 -9.30 -2.79
N PHE A 12 0.46 -9.17 -1.48
CA PHE A 12 1.12 -7.97 -0.93
C PHE A 12 2.50 -7.72 -1.55
N LEU A 13 3.31 -8.77 -1.68
CA LEU A 13 4.63 -8.68 -2.31
C LEU A 13 4.54 -8.29 -3.79
N GLU A 14 3.56 -8.82 -4.50
CA GLU A 14 3.32 -8.50 -5.91
C GLU A 14 2.94 -7.03 -6.09
N ALA A 15 2.01 -6.50 -5.28
CA ALA A 15 1.64 -5.09 -5.30
C ALA A 15 2.82 -4.18 -4.90
N LEU A 16 3.56 -4.55 -3.85
CA LEU A 16 4.72 -3.77 -3.37
C LEU A 16 5.82 -3.64 -4.41
N LYS A 17 6.00 -4.63 -5.28
CA LYS A 17 7.04 -4.58 -6.33
C LYS A 17 6.88 -3.36 -7.23
N GLU A 18 5.66 -3.14 -7.73
CA GLU A 18 5.38 -1.98 -8.58
C GLU A 18 5.35 -0.68 -7.77
N ILE A 19 4.64 -0.67 -6.65
CA ILE A 19 4.44 0.53 -5.83
C ILE A 19 5.79 1.06 -5.31
N SER A 20 6.68 0.19 -4.84
CA SER A 20 8.01 0.59 -4.37
C SER A 20 8.85 1.17 -5.51
N THR A 21 8.73 0.61 -6.72
CA THR A 21 9.42 1.14 -7.91
C THR A 21 8.93 2.55 -8.24
N LEU A 22 7.62 2.76 -8.24
CA LEU A 22 7.01 4.08 -8.49
C LEU A 22 7.38 5.09 -7.40
N MET A 23 7.41 4.66 -6.14
CA MET A 23 7.87 5.48 -5.02
C MET A 23 9.33 5.91 -5.18
N SER A 24 10.22 4.98 -5.52
CA SER A 24 11.63 5.32 -5.79
C SER A 24 11.76 6.34 -6.92
N ILE A 25 11.01 6.17 -8.02
CA ILE A 25 10.97 7.14 -9.12
C ILE A 25 10.47 8.51 -8.64
N ALA A 26 9.42 8.54 -7.81
CA ALA A 26 8.87 9.79 -7.28
C ALA A 26 9.89 10.54 -6.40
N TYR A 27 10.60 9.82 -5.52
CA TYR A 27 11.69 10.39 -4.72
C TYR A 27 12.85 10.89 -5.58
N GLU A 28 13.28 10.12 -6.60
CA GLU A 28 14.35 10.52 -7.52
C GLU A 28 13.99 11.76 -8.33
N GLN A 29 12.75 11.86 -8.82
CA GLN A 29 12.28 13.00 -9.61
C GLN A 29 12.14 14.27 -8.79
N LEU A 30 11.72 14.15 -7.52
CA LEU A 30 11.61 15.31 -6.63
C LEU A 30 12.98 15.80 -6.14
N GLY A 31 13.93 14.88 -5.95
CA GLY A 31 15.22 15.19 -5.33
C GLY A 31 15.07 15.45 -3.83
N PRO A 32 15.76 16.45 -3.25
CA PRO A 32 15.57 16.82 -1.86
C PRO A 32 14.11 17.14 -1.57
N VAL A 33 13.48 16.34 -0.70
CA VAL A 33 12.05 16.44 -0.40
C VAL A 33 11.82 17.61 0.56
N PRO A 34 11.00 18.61 0.20
CA PRO A 34 10.63 19.69 1.11
C PRO A 34 9.81 19.16 2.30
N ASP A 35 9.99 19.76 3.48
CA ASP A 35 9.30 19.34 4.71
C ASP A 35 7.75 19.42 4.62
N ASP A 36 7.22 20.28 3.75
CA ASP A 36 5.78 20.46 3.51
C ASP A 36 5.22 19.57 2.38
N HIS A 37 6.06 18.73 1.76
CA HIS A 37 5.66 17.84 0.69
C HIS A 37 5.14 16.50 1.23
N ALA A 38 4.15 15.90 0.55
CA ALA A 38 3.58 14.59 0.90
C ALA A 38 4.65 13.51 1.15
N LEU A 39 5.63 13.40 0.25
CA LEU A 39 6.75 12.46 0.34
C LEU A 39 7.67 12.65 1.57
N ALA A 40 7.58 13.76 2.31
CA ALA A 40 8.33 13.96 3.56
C ALA A 40 7.77 13.14 4.73
N GLN A 41 6.59 12.54 4.55
CA GLN A 41 5.98 11.68 5.55
C GLN A 41 6.79 10.38 5.69
N ALA A 42 7.29 10.09 6.89
CA ALA A 42 8.12 8.91 7.17
C ALA A 42 7.42 7.57 6.82
N GLY A 43 6.08 7.56 6.79
CA GLY A 43 5.29 6.41 6.39
C GLY A 43 5.40 6.06 4.90
N LEU A 44 5.87 6.98 4.06
CA LEU A 44 6.04 6.76 2.62
C LEU A 44 7.46 6.27 2.28
N GLU A 45 8.48 6.82 2.93
CA GLU A 45 9.88 6.47 2.67
C GLU A 45 10.15 4.99 3.00
N ASN A 46 9.69 4.54 4.17
CA ASN A 46 9.84 3.16 4.63
C ASN A 46 8.58 2.32 4.40
N GLY A 47 7.72 2.75 3.48
CA GLY A 47 6.37 2.20 3.33
C GLY A 47 6.33 0.69 3.05
N ALA A 48 7.29 0.17 2.27
CA ALA A 48 7.36 -1.26 1.99
C ALA A 48 7.68 -2.09 3.24
N GLU A 49 8.61 -1.62 4.08
CA GLU A 49 8.96 -2.29 5.33
C GLU A 49 7.78 -2.28 6.30
N ILE A 50 7.09 -1.15 6.41
CA ILE A 50 5.89 -0.98 7.25
C ILE A 50 4.77 -1.94 6.81
N VAL A 51 4.49 -2.04 5.50
CA VAL A 51 3.47 -2.95 4.98
C VAL A 51 3.81 -4.40 5.30
N LEU A 52 5.07 -4.81 5.09
CA LEU A 52 5.49 -6.19 5.36
C LEU A 52 5.45 -6.52 6.86
N ASP A 53 5.82 -5.57 7.73
CA ASP A 53 5.71 -5.73 9.17
C ASP A 53 4.26 -6.00 9.60
N TYR A 54 3.29 -5.23 9.10
CA TYR A 54 1.88 -5.47 9.36
C TYR A 54 1.40 -6.83 8.83
N VAL A 55 1.84 -7.24 7.64
CA VAL A 55 1.52 -8.58 7.10
C VAL A 55 2.06 -9.68 8.01
N ASP A 56 3.31 -9.55 8.47
CA ASP A 56 3.98 -10.53 9.34
C ASP A 56 3.35 -10.59 10.75
N HIS A 57 2.71 -9.52 11.20
CA HIS A 57 1.97 -9.45 12.46
C HIS A 57 0.47 -9.81 12.35
N ASN A 58 0.00 -10.32 11.21
CA ASN A 58 -1.41 -10.65 10.92
C ASN A 58 -2.35 -9.43 10.89
N GLU A 59 -1.82 -8.25 10.63
CA GLU A 59 -2.55 -6.98 10.52
C GLU A 59 -2.81 -6.62 9.06
N ALA A 60 -3.26 -7.58 8.25
CA ALA A 60 -3.40 -7.43 6.81
C ALA A 60 -4.36 -6.30 6.37
N GLY A 61 -5.36 -5.96 7.19
CA GLY A 61 -6.21 -4.79 6.96
C GLY A 61 -5.43 -3.48 7.03
N VAL A 62 -4.58 -3.34 8.05
CA VAL A 62 -3.71 -2.17 8.25
C VAL A 62 -2.65 -2.11 7.16
N ALA A 63 -2.07 -3.26 6.79
CA ALA A 63 -1.16 -3.37 5.66
C ALA A 63 -1.79 -2.87 4.35
N PHE A 64 -3.06 -3.22 4.11
CA PHE A 64 -3.78 -2.80 2.92
C PHE A 64 -4.11 -1.29 2.93
N GLU A 65 -4.50 -0.74 4.08
CA GLU A 65 -4.67 0.71 4.24
C GLU A 65 -3.37 1.47 3.97
N HIS A 66 -2.24 0.94 4.44
CA HIS A 66 -0.92 1.55 4.22
C HIS A 66 -0.50 1.48 2.75
N LEU A 67 -0.78 0.38 2.04
CA LEU A 67 -0.60 0.30 0.58
C LEU A 67 -1.42 1.36 -0.16
N LEU A 68 -2.69 1.53 0.20
CA LEU A 68 -3.54 2.55 -0.42
C LEU A 68 -3.04 3.96 -0.10
N TYR A 69 -2.52 4.18 1.10
CA TYR A 69 -1.88 5.44 1.47
C TYR A 69 -0.64 5.73 0.60
N MET A 70 0.24 4.74 0.37
CA MET A 70 1.39 4.89 -0.53
C MET A 70 1.01 5.25 -1.96
N ILE A 71 -0.15 4.79 -2.44
CA ILE A 71 -0.64 5.11 -3.79
C ILE A 71 -1.29 6.49 -3.82
N ASN A 72 -2.18 6.79 -2.88
CA ASN A 72 -3.08 7.95 -2.97
C ASN A 72 -2.44 9.27 -2.52
N GLU A 73 -1.45 9.22 -1.61
CA GLU A 73 -0.83 10.44 -1.08
C GLU A 73 0.11 11.12 -2.08
N PRO A 74 1.01 10.39 -2.81
CA PRO A 74 1.82 10.94 -3.91
C PRO A 74 1.19 10.74 -5.30
N PRO A 75 -0.15 10.77 -5.39
CA PRO A 75 -1.01 10.17 -6.45
C PRO A 75 -0.31 9.31 -7.51
N LEU A 76 0.15 8.11 -7.13
CA LEU A 76 0.79 7.17 -8.06
C LEU A 76 -0.22 6.60 -9.05
N ILE A 77 0.21 6.48 -10.31
CA ILE A 77 -0.54 5.76 -11.35
C ILE A 77 0.02 4.34 -11.41
N VAL A 78 -0.71 3.39 -10.84
CA VAL A 78 -0.37 1.96 -10.89
C VAL A 78 -1.00 1.29 -12.12
N SER A 79 -0.40 0.19 -12.56
CA SER A 79 -0.85 -0.61 -13.69
C SER A 79 -2.16 -1.36 -13.40
N ASP A 80 -2.84 -1.78 -14.47
CA ASP A 80 -4.02 -2.66 -14.37
C ASP A 80 -3.69 -3.99 -13.66
N GLU A 81 -2.46 -4.49 -13.82
CA GLU A 81 -1.99 -5.70 -13.14
C GLU A 81 -1.96 -5.49 -11.63
N CYS A 82 -1.33 -4.40 -11.16
CA CYS A 82 -1.32 -4.05 -9.74
C CYS A 82 -2.74 -3.77 -9.21
N MET A 83 -3.59 -3.08 -9.98
CA MET A 83 -5.00 -2.90 -9.60
C MET A 83 -5.73 -4.23 -9.40
N ASN A 84 -5.47 -5.22 -10.25
CA ASN A 84 -6.05 -6.55 -10.10
C ASN A 84 -5.55 -7.25 -8.83
N VAL A 85 -4.27 -7.09 -8.47
CA VAL A 85 -3.71 -7.61 -7.21
C VAL A 85 -4.40 -6.95 -6.01
N LEU A 86 -4.50 -5.62 -6.00
CA LEU A 86 -5.19 -4.87 -4.94
C LEU A 86 -6.65 -5.32 -4.79
N ALA A 87 -7.34 -5.59 -5.90
CA ALA A 87 -8.71 -6.12 -5.87
C ALA A 87 -8.79 -7.53 -5.26
N ARG A 88 -7.78 -8.40 -5.48
CA ARG A 88 -7.71 -9.72 -4.83
C ARG A 88 -7.51 -9.60 -3.31
N ILE A 89 -6.62 -8.71 -2.88
CA ILE A 89 -6.38 -8.44 -1.45
C ILE A 89 -7.67 -7.93 -0.81
N ALA A 90 -8.27 -6.88 -1.38
CA ALA A 90 -9.52 -6.29 -0.92
C ALA A 90 -10.65 -7.32 -0.80
N LYS A 91 -10.84 -8.15 -1.84
CA LYS A 91 -11.84 -9.23 -1.83
C LYS A 91 -11.59 -10.24 -0.72
N THR A 92 -10.33 -10.60 -0.48
CA THR A 92 -9.95 -11.56 0.57
C THR A 92 -10.17 -10.99 1.96
N LEU A 93 -9.88 -9.70 2.15
CA LEU A 93 -10.12 -8.97 3.40
C LEU A 93 -11.59 -8.58 3.62
N GLN A 94 -12.43 -8.69 2.58
CA GLN A 94 -13.81 -8.18 2.58
C GLN A 94 -13.89 -6.66 2.85
N ILE A 95 -12.89 -5.93 2.36
CA ILE A 95 -12.76 -4.46 2.48
C ILE A 95 -12.90 -3.85 1.07
N PRO A 96 -13.44 -2.63 0.91
CA PRO A 96 -13.45 -1.95 -0.38
C PRO A 96 -12.04 -1.74 -0.95
N ALA A 97 -11.85 -2.03 -2.24
CA ALA A 97 -10.58 -1.80 -2.94
C ALA A 97 -10.28 -0.32 -3.22
N THR A 98 -11.30 0.53 -3.08
CA THR A 98 -11.24 1.98 -3.23
C THR A 98 -11.47 2.62 -1.88
N GLY A 99 -10.67 3.63 -1.53
CA GLY A 99 -10.61 4.30 -0.22
C GLY A 99 -11.88 5.01 0.28
N GLU A 100 -13.04 4.36 0.28
CA GLU A 100 -14.23 4.75 1.04
C GLU A 100 -14.05 4.60 2.57
N ILE A 101 -12.81 4.44 3.05
CA ILE A 101 -12.43 4.54 4.47
C ILE A 101 -12.17 6.00 4.87
N ARG A 102 -12.42 6.99 3.99
CA ARG A 102 -12.36 8.41 4.37
C ARG A 102 -13.63 8.93 5.10
N ASP A 103 -14.71 8.14 5.17
CA ASP A 103 -15.97 8.54 5.82
C ASP A 103 -16.23 7.89 7.20
N ARG A 104 -15.26 7.17 7.78
CA ARG A 104 -15.41 6.71 9.18
C ARG A 104 -14.86 7.78 10.13
N PRO A 105 -15.67 8.27 11.10
CA PRO A 105 -15.16 9.16 12.12
C PRO A 105 -14.07 8.43 12.91
N ARG A 106 -12.88 9.02 12.94
CA ARG A 106 -11.84 8.65 13.91
C ARG A 106 -12.40 9.04 15.29
N PHE A 107 -12.71 8.05 16.12
CA PHE A 107 -13.03 8.27 17.53
C PHE A 107 -11.79 8.73 18.29
#